data_AF-A0A9E0F9W8-F1
#
_entry.id   AF-A0A9E0F9W8-F1
#
_cell.length_a   1.000
_cell.length_b   1.000
_cell.length_c   1.000
_cell.angle_alpha   90.00
_cell.angle_beta   90.00
_cell.angle_gamma   90.00
#
_symmetry.space_group_name_H-M   'P 1'
#
loop_
_entity.id
_entity.type
_entity.pdbx_description
1 polymer ?
#
loop_
_entity_poly.entity_id
_entity_poly.type
_entity_poly.pdbx_seq_one_letter_code
_entity_poly.pdbx_strand_id
1 'polypeptide(L)'
;MPDNKYGKKAFKYSGLLRSFFAWPLYIGAVLIIICAIMFCVNVTAATVVSIFMVIYLMTCGLMYFYMRPRIMSGIVEFASNYSQVQKQLLYNLSVPYCLLDNNGNVMWTNKAMQDCLGIKRDFRKNINTV
;
A
#
# COMPACT_ATOMS: atom_id res chain seq x y z
N MET A 1 -16.00 29.25 -1.29
CA MET A 1 -15.27 28.14 -0.66
C MET A 1 -15.66 26.85 -1.37
N PRO A 2 -14.75 26.08 -1.99
CA PRO A 2 -15.09 24.73 -2.39
C PRO A 2 -14.91 23.79 -1.18
N ASP A 3 -16.03 23.24 -0.80
CA ASP A 3 -16.31 22.09 0.05
C ASP A 3 -15.39 20.90 -0.25
N ASN A 4 -14.41 20.71 0.62
CA ASN A 4 -13.58 19.51 0.71
C ASN A 4 -14.44 18.31 1.15
N LYS A 5 -15.14 17.69 0.19
CA LYS A 5 -15.72 16.34 0.31
C LYS A 5 -14.72 15.27 -0.12
N TYR A 6 -13.50 15.26 0.41
CA TYR A 6 -12.71 14.04 0.44
C TYR A 6 -13.27 13.13 1.54
N GLY A 7 -14.46 12.59 1.25
CA GLY A 7 -15.05 11.47 1.94
C GLY A 7 -13.99 10.39 2.10
N LYS A 8 -13.86 9.91 3.33
CA LYS A 8 -13.03 8.79 3.77
C LYS A 8 -13.22 7.63 2.79
N LYS A 9 -12.40 7.56 1.75
CA LYS A 9 -12.36 6.39 0.88
C LYS A 9 -11.72 5.31 1.74
N ALA A 10 -12.58 4.50 2.36
CA ALA A 10 -12.18 3.25 2.97
C ALA A 10 -11.32 2.52 1.94
N PHE A 11 -10.02 2.47 2.19
CA PHE A 11 -9.04 1.88 1.29
C PHE A 11 -9.52 0.46 0.99
N LYS A 12 -9.99 0.25 -0.24
CA LYS A 12 -10.50 -1.03 -0.71
C LYS A 12 -9.32 -1.99 -0.65
N TYR A 13 -9.34 -2.89 0.33
CA TYR A 13 -8.31 -3.90 0.55
C TYR A 13 -7.92 -4.50 -0.80
N SER A 14 -6.70 -4.23 -1.24
CA SER A 14 -6.13 -4.86 -2.42
C SER A 14 -6.25 -6.37 -2.22
N GLY A 15 -7.01 -7.05 -3.09
CA GLY A 15 -7.28 -8.49 -2.98
C GLY A 15 -6.00 -9.32 -2.93
N LEU A 16 -4.88 -8.78 -3.44
CA LEU A 16 -3.56 -9.40 -3.40
C LEU A 16 -3.03 -9.56 -1.97
N LEU A 17 -3.21 -8.55 -1.12
CA LEU A 17 -2.76 -8.58 0.27
C LEU A 17 -3.61 -9.55 1.10
N ARG A 18 -4.91 -9.58 0.85
CA ARG A 18 -5.81 -10.56 1.47
C ARG A 18 -5.45 -11.98 1.04
N SER A 19 -5.05 -12.18 -0.22
CA SER A 19 -4.56 -13.46 -0.73
C SER A 19 -3.25 -13.86 -0.05
N PHE A 20 -2.27 -12.95 0.07
CA PHE A 20 -1.00 -13.25 0.73
C PHE A 20 -1.16 -13.66 2.20
N PHE A 21 -2.06 -12.99 2.93
CA PHE A 21 -2.40 -13.39 4.31
C PHE A 21 -3.30 -14.63 4.41
N ALA A 22 -3.96 -15.05 3.33
CA ALA A 22 -4.79 -16.25 3.30
C ALA A 22 -3.96 -17.54 3.16
N TRP A 23 -2.74 -17.47 2.61
CA TRP A 23 -1.87 -18.63 2.41
C TRP A 23 -1.49 -19.38 3.70
N PRO A 24 -1.00 -18.71 4.78
CA PRO A 24 -0.73 -19.37 6.05
C PRO A 24 -1.98 -20.01 6.67
N LEU A 25 -3.14 -19.40 6.45
CA LEU A 25 -4.42 -19.87 6.97
C LEU A 25 -4.88 -21.13 6.21
N TYR A 26 -4.68 -21.17 4.90
CA TYR A 26 -4.94 -22.34 4.06
C TYR A 26 -4.05 -23.53 4.46
N ILE A 27 -2.75 -23.28 4.65
CA ILE A 27 -1.79 -24.30 5.12
C ILE A 27 -2.20 -24.82 6.51
N GLY A 28 -2.61 -23.93 7.42
CA GLY A 28 -3.14 -24.31 8.73
C GLY A 28 -4.40 -25.20 8.66
N ALA A 29 -5.33 -24.89 7.76
CA ALA A 29 -6.54 -25.70 7.56
C ALA A 29 -6.22 -27.12 7.07
N VAL A 30 -5.28 -27.26 6.12
CA VAL A 30 -4.81 -28.56 5.63
C VAL A 30 -4.15 -29.37 6.77
N LEU A 31 -3.36 -28.71 7.62
CA LEU A 31 -2.73 -29.33 8.78
C LEU A 31 -3.73 -29.87 9.82
N ILE A 32 -4.86 -29.18 10.03
CA ILE A 32 -5.95 -29.68 10.91
C ILE A 32 -6.51 -31.00 10.35
N ILE A 33 -6.72 -31.07 9.04
CA ILE A 33 -7.25 -32.28 8.37
C ILE A 33 -6.27 -33.45 8.52
N ILE A 34 -4.96 -33.19 8.32
CA ILE A 34 -3.92 -34.22 8.49
C ILE A 34 -3.86 -34.69 9.95
N CYS A 35 -3.99 -33.80 10.94
CA CYS A 35 -4.06 -34.18 12.35
C CYS A 35 -5.27 -35.08 12.63
N ALA A 36 -6.44 -34.75 12.08
CA ALA A 36 -7.65 -35.55 12.26
C ALA A 36 -7.51 -36.97 11.68
N ILE A 37 -6.90 -37.10 10.50
CA ILE A 37 -6.64 -38.41 9.88
C ILE A 37 -5.64 -39.23 10.72
N MET A 38 -4.59 -38.58 11.25
CA MET A 38 -3.61 -39.24 12.12
C MET A 38 -4.22 -39.78 13.41
N PHE A 39 -5.20 -39.09 13.99
CA PHE A 39 -5.94 -39.57 15.16
C PHE A 39 -6.66 -40.90 14.91
N CYS A 40 -7.16 -41.13 13.69
CA CYS A 40 -7.82 -42.38 13.33
C CYS A 40 -6.85 -43.55 13.11
N VAL A 41 -5.58 -43.29 12.78
CA VAL A 41 -4.58 -44.33 12.46
C VAL A 41 -3.79 -44.74 13.70
N ASN A 42 -3.23 -43.76 14.43
CA ASN A 42 -2.40 -44.05 15.60
C ASN A 42 -2.38 -42.87 16.58
N VAL A 43 -2.94 -43.09 17.77
CA VAL A 43 -3.09 -42.06 18.82
C VAL A 43 -1.73 -41.56 19.34
N THR A 44 -0.72 -42.43 19.40
CA THR A 44 0.62 -42.06 19.89
C THR A 44 1.32 -41.13 18.90
N ALA A 45 1.21 -41.39 17.60
CA ALA A 45 1.75 -40.51 16.55
C ALA A 45 0.96 -39.19 16.45
N ALA A 46 -0.36 -39.24 16.60
CA ALA A 46 -1.23 -38.06 16.58
C ALA A 46 -0.90 -37.07 17.70
N THR A 47 -0.57 -37.57 18.90
CA THR A 47 -0.22 -36.73 20.05
C THR A 47 1.04 -35.90 19.77
N VAL A 48 2.07 -36.51 19.17
CA VAL A 48 3.31 -35.80 18.81
C VAL A 48 3.05 -34.70 17.79
N VAL A 49 2.28 -34.99 16.73
CA VAL A 49 1.97 -34.01 15.67
C VAL A 49 1.02 -32.91 16.15
N SER A 50 0.13 -33.20 17.10
CA SER A 50 -0.73 -32.20 17.74
C SER A 50 0.06 -31.13 18.49
N ILE A 51 1.16 -31.50 19.17
CA ILE A 51 2.03 -30.52 19.84
C ILE A 51 2.66 -29.56 18.83
N PHE A 52 3.17 -30.08 17.70
CA PHE A 52 3.70 -29.25 16.61
C PHE A 52 2.62 -28.36 15.98
N MET A 53 1.38 -28.85 15.87
CA MET A 53 0.23 -28.10 15.37
C MET A 53 -0.10 -26.90 16.24
N VAL A 54 -0.06 -27.05 17.57
CA VAL A 54 -0.30 -25.94 18.50
C VAL A 54 0.77 -24.85 18.35
N ILE A 55 2.05 -25.23 18.20
CA ILE A 55 3.14 -24.28 17.97
C ILE A 55 2.94 -23.54 16.64
N TYR A 56 2.52 -24.24 15.59
CA TYR A 56 2.22 -23.63 14.30
C TYR A 56 1.06 -22.63 14.38
N LEU A 57 -0.04 -22.99 15.05
CA LEU A 57 -1.19 -22.11 15.28
C LEU A 57 -0.80 -20.88 16.09
N MET A 58 0.04 -21.03 17.11
CA MET A 58 0.53 -19.91 17.92
C MET A 58 1.39 -18.95 17.09
N THR A 59 2.29 -19.49 16.26
CA THR A 59 3.13 -18.69 15.36
C THR A 59 2.29 -17.96 14.30
N CYS A 60 1.32 -18.65 13.69
CA CYS A 60 0.38 -18.04 12.75
C CYS A 60 -0.49 -16.96 13.41
N GLY A 61 -0.95 -17.20 14.64
CA GLY A 61 -1.72 -16.22 15.41
C GLY A 61 -0.91 -14.97 15.71
N LEU A 62 0.32 -15.13 16.21
CA LEU A 62 1.25 -14.03 16.44
C LEU A 62 1.55 -13.26 15.15
N MET A 63 1.84 -13.96 14.06
CA MET A 63 2.06 -13.35 12.75
C MET A 63 0.81 -12.58 12.31
N TYR A 64 -0.39 -13.13 12.46
CA TYR A 64 -1.63 -12.46 12.07
C TYR A 64 -1.87 -11.19 12.89
N PHE A 65 -1.67 -11.22 14.22
CA PHE A 65 -1.86 -10.05 15.08
C PHE A 65 -0.79 -8.97 14.88
N TYR A 66 0.49 -9.34 14.79
CA TYR A 66 1.58 -8.38 14.66
C TYR A 66 1.78 -7.89 13.22
N MET A 67 1.66 -8.76 12.22
CA MET A 67 1.94 -8.40 10.83
C MET A 67 0.76 -7.71 10.14
N ARG A 68 -0.51 -8.00 10.49
CA ARG A 68 -1.65 -7.32 9.87
C ARG A 68 -1.55 -5.79 9.95
N PRO A 69 -1.38 -5.17 11.13
CA PRO A 69 -1.35 -3.71 11.21
C PRO A 69 -0.02 -3.15 10.69
N ARG A 70 1.12 -3.79 10.98
CA ARG A 70 2.46 -3.29 10.61
C ARG A 70 2.73 -3.32 9.10
N ILE A 71 2.36 -4.39 8.41
CA ILE A 71 2.59 -4.49 6.96
C ILE A 71 1.68 -3.51 6.22
N MET A 72 0.43 -3.37 6.66
CA MET A 72 -0.50 -2.40 6.05
C MET A 72 -0.01 -0.96 6.23
N SER A 73 0.41 -0.58 7.44
CA SER A 73 0.95 0.76 7.67
C SER A 73 2.23 0.98 6.87
N GLY A 74 3.14 -0.01 6.84
CA GLY A 74 4.38 0.07 6.08
C GLY A 74 4.13 0.22 4.57
N ILE A 75 3.28 -0.61 3.97
CA ILE A 75 2.97 -0.50 2.53
C ILE A 75 2.29 0.82 2.18
N VAL A 76 1.38 1.31 3.03
CA VAL A 76 0.73 2.61 2.83
C VAL A 76 1.75 3.74 2.93
N GLU A 77 2.66 3.67 3.88
CA GLU A 77 3.74 4.64 4.05
C GLU A 77 4.73 4.59 2.87
N PHE A 78 5.10 3.41 2.37
CA PHE A 78 5.90 3.26 1.17
C PHE A 78 5.20 3.80 -0.07
N ALA A 79 3.92 3.50 -0.28
CA ALA A 79 3.17 4.03 -1.42
C ALA A 79 3.02 5.55 -1.36
N SER A 80 2.78 6.10 -0.17
CA SER A 80 2.70 7.54 0.07
C SER A 80 4.05 8.23 -0.19
N ASN A 81 5.13 7.72 0.42
CA ASN A 81 6.47 8.24 0.23
C ASN A 81 6.92 8.10 -1.23
N TYR A 82 6.61 7.00 -1.92
CA TYR A 82 6.93 6.84 -3.34
C TYR A 82 6.23 7.89 -4.21
N SER A 83 4.94 8.16 -3.98
CA SER A 83 4.22 9.21 -4.70
C SER A 83 4.78 10.60 -4.41
N GLN A 84 5.19 10.87 -3.16
CA GLN A 84 5.86 12.12 -2.81
C GLN A 84 7.23 12.25 -3.46
N VAL A 85 8.07 11.22 -3.41
CA VAL A 85 9.39 11.17 -4.05
C VAL A 85 9.25 11.36 -5.57
N GLN A 86 8.29 10.70 -6.21
CA GLN A 86 8.01 10.87 -7.64
C GLN A 86 7.66 12.33 -7.99
N LYS A 87 6.82 12.99 -7.18
CA LYS A 87 6.48 14.41 -7.36
C LYS A 87 7.68 15.32 -7.10
N GLN A 88 8.48 15.01 -6.09
CA GLN A 88 9.69 15.75 -5.73
C GLN A 88 10.72 15.69 -6.86
N LEU A 89 10.92 14.53 -7.49
CA LEU A 89 11.80 14.40 -8.67
C LEU A 89 11.31 15.25 -9.84
N LEU A 90 10.01 15.16 -10.18
CA LEU A 90 9.42 15.97 -11.24
C LEU A 90 9.55 17.47 -10.96
N TYR A 91 9.47 17.88 -9.69
CA TYR A 91 9.64 19.27 -9.25
C TYR A 91 11.10 19.74 -9.16
N ASN A 92 12.07 18.83 -9.16
CA ASN A 92 13.49 19.16 -9.18
C ASN A 92 14.17 18.83 -10.52
N LEU A 93 13.39 18.49 -11.55
CA LEU A 93 13.93 18.17 -12.86
C LEU A 93 14.59 19.43 -13.45
N SER A 94 15.78 19.29 -14.04
CA SER A 94 16.52 20.43 -14.60
C SER A 94 15.88 21.05 -15.85
N VAL A 95 14.90 20.37 -16.46
CA VAL A 95 14.21 20.82 -17.68
C VAL A 95 12.92 21.54 -17.30
N PRO A 96 12.63 22.73 -17.88
CA PRO A 96 11.40 23.45 -17.62
C PRO A 96 10.19 22.61 -18.07
N TYR A 97 9.30 22.30 -17.12
CA TYR A 97 8.10 21.51 -17.35
C TYR A 97 6.90 22.16 -16.65
N CYS A 98 5.75 22.20 -17.33
CA CYS A 98 4.49 22.67 -16.77
C CYS A 98 3.32 21.82 -17.24
N LEU A 99 2.29 21.73 -16.39
CA LEU A 99 1.01 21.12 -16.72
C LEU A 99 0.00 22.22 -16.99
N LEU A 100 -0.69 22.13 -18.12
CA LEU A 100 -1.69 23.09 -18.57
C LEU A 100 -3.07 22.41 -18.56
N ASP A 101 -4.09 23.18 -18.22
CA ASP A 101 -5.49 22.80 -18.44
C ASP A 101 -5.84 22.90 -19.93
N ASN A 102 -6.96 22.30 -20.34
CA ASN A 102 -7.48 22.34 -21.71
C ASN A 102 -7.73 23.77 -22.23
N ASN A 103 -7.93 24.71 -21.30
CA ASN A 103 -8.10 26.13 -21.61
C ASN A 103 -6.76 26.90 -21.68
N GLY A 104 -5.60 26.24 -21.54
CA GLY A 104 -4.27 26.87 -21.56
C GLY A 104 -3.84 27.50 -20.22
N ASN A 105 -4.54 27.20 -19.12
CA ASN A 105 -4.16 27.72 -17.81
C ASN A 105 -3.10 26.84 -17.16
N VAL A 106 -2.04 27.43 -16.63
CA VAL A 106 -0.99 26.70 -15.90
C VAL A 106 -1.56 26.15 -14.59
N MET A 107 -1.61 24.82 -14.49
CA MET A 107 -2.07 24.10 -13.30
C MET A 107 -0.92 23.72 -12.36
N TRP A 108 0.27 23.46 -12.90
CA TRP A 108 1.45 23.10 -12.12
C TRP A 108 2.73 23.42 -12.89
N THR A 109 3.81 23.79 -12.19
CA THR A 109 5.13 24.03 -12.79
C THR A 109 6.26 23.44 -11.96
N ASN A 110 7.28 22.97 -12.64
CA ASN A 110 8.55 22.52 -12.08
C ASN A 110 9.45 23.72 -11.71
N LYS A 111 10.41 23.55 -10.78
CA LYS A 111 11.34 24.59 -10.33
C LYS A 111 12.09 25.25 -11.49
N ALA A 112 12.64 24.47 -12.43
CA ALA A 112 13.33 25.01 -13.61
C ALA A 112 12.44 25.93 -14.46
N MET A 113 11.14 25.63 -14.56
CA MET A 113 10.17 26.47 -15.28
C MET A 113 9.85 27.77 -14.53
N GLN A 114 9.78 27.71 -13.19
CA GLN A 114 9.63 28.91 -12.35
C GLN A 114 10.83 29.84 -12.48
N ASP A 115 12.04 29.28 -12.50
CA ASP A 115 13.29 30.01 -12.63
C ASP A 115 13.42 30.67 -14.02
N CYS A 116 13.06 29.96 -15.10
CA CYS A 116 13.11 30.51 -16.46
C CYS A 116 12.09 31.66 -16.69
N LEU A 117 10.90 31.56 -16.12
CA LEU A 117 9.84 32.55 -16.32
C LEU A 117 9.88 33.70 -15.30
N GLY A 118 10.66 33.58 -14.21
CA GLY A 118 10.67 34.57 -13.11
C GLY A 118 9.33 34.64 -12.36
N ILE A 119 8.56 33.56 -12.43
CA ILE A 119 7.16 33.50 -12.01
C ILE A 119 7.05 32.85 -10.62
N LYS A 120 6.32 33.47 -9.67
CA LYS A 120 6.01 32.89 -8.34
C LYS A 120 5.06 31.69 -8.48
N ARG A 121 5.16 30.74 -7.53
CA ARG A 121 4.44 29.45 -7.41
C ARG A 121 2.92 29.42 -7.72
N ASP A 122 2.24 30.56 -7.85
CA ASP A 122 0.78 30.69 -7.95
C ASP A 122 0.31 31.34 -9.29
N PHE A 123 1.06 31.13 -10.37
CA PHE A 123 0.74 31.74 -11.65
C PHE A 123 -0.31 30.93 -12.40
N ARG A 124 -1.56 31.21 -12.09
CA ARG A 124 -2.74 30.69 -12.79
C ARG A 124 -3.12 31.59 -13.98
N LYS A 125 -2.16 31.98 -14.80
CA LYS A 125 -2.44 32.75 -16.03
C LYS A 125 -2.42 31.85 -17.25
N ASN A 126 -3.19 32.27 -18.25
CA ASN A 126 -3.25 31.61 -19.55
C ASN A 126 -1.91 31.77 -20.28
N ILE A 127 -1.41 30.71 -20.89
CA ILE A 127 -0.15 30.75 -21.67
C ILE A 127 -0.21 31.70 -22.87
N ASN A 128 -1.41 32.08 -23.33
CA ASN A 128 -1.55 33.06 -24.41
C ASN A 128 -1.33 34.51 -23.95
N THR A 129 -1.12 34.75 -22.64
CA THR A 129 -0.94 36.09 -22.07
C THR A 129 0.50 36.37 -21.61
N VAL A 130 1.43 35.42 -21.83
CA VAL A 130 2.89 35.61 -21.65
C VAL A 130 3.57 35.94 -22.97
#